data_AF-A0A2N1Q830-F1
#
_entry.id   AF-A0A2N1Q830-F1
#
_cell.length_a   1.000
_cell.length_b   1.000
_cell.length_c   1.000
_cell.angle_alpha   90.00
_cell.angle_beta   90.00
_cell.angle_gamma   90.00
#
_symmetry.space_group_name_H-M   'P 1'
#
loop_
_entity.id
_entity.type
_entity.pdbx_description
1 polymer ?
#
loop_
_entity_poly.entity_id
_entity_poly.type
_entity_poly.pdbx_seq_one_letter_code
_entity_poly.pdbx_strand_id
1 'polypeptide(L)'
;VLQLPIILIVSMLIAIILNQKIKLRGFFRSIYFLPVIIVSGPVINELLQQDAGTIPIIQELAVIETIESLLPAFLADPIIGIFSKIIIVLWFSGVQIVLFLAGLQKIDQEIYEAAQIDGASPWESFWKITLPSLKNIILVSSVYTIVMLATFSTNSIIKHIQTVMFDTSKGYGYSAALAWVYFIIVALILGITVMLIAYQKKPEKEGVRR
;
A
#
# COMPACT_ATOMS: atom_id res chain seq x y z
N VAL A 1 -8.56 -6.25 3.63
CA VAL A 1 -8.94 -4.83 3.89
C VAL A 1 -7.84 -4.09 4.65
N LEU A 2 -7.35 -4.60 5.79
CA LEU A 2 -6.29 -3.93 6.59
C LEU A 2 -4.95 -3.72 5.86
N GLN A 3 -4.60 -4.57 4.89
CA GLN A 3 -3.34 -4.45 4.15
C GLN A 3 -3.27 -3.19 3.27
N LEU A 4 -4.40 -2.69 2.77
CA LEU A 4 -4.43 -1.53 1.88
C LEU A 4 -3.85 -0.27 2.53
N PRO A 5 -4.37 0.22 3.67
CA PRO A 5 -3.83 1.43 4.30
C PRO A 5 -2.37 1.25 4.72
N ILE A 6 -1.98 0.04 5.15
CA ILE A 6 -0.60 -0.28 5.52
C ILE A 6 0.33 -0.11 4.32
N ILE A 7 0.00 -0.70 3.17
CA ILE A 7 0.81 -0.60 1.94
C ILE A 7 0.94 0.86 1.51
N LEU A 8 -0.15 1.65 1.56
CA LEU A 8 -0.12 3.06 1.18
C LEU A 8 0.76 3.90 2.12
N ILE A 9 0.64 3.71 3.43
CA ILE A 9 1.42 4.45 4.42
C ILE A 9 2.91 4.08 4.28
N VAL A 10 3.24 2.78 4.24
CA VAL A 10 4.62 2.32 4.12
C VAL A 10 5.24 2.80 2.82
N SER A 11 4.53 2.67 1.70
CA SER A 11 5.04 3.16 0.40
C SER A 11 5.25 4.66 0.36
N MET A 12 4.35 5.46 0.96
CA MET A 12 4.50 6.91 1.05
C MET A 12 5.71 7.30 1.91
N LEU A 13 5.90 6.66 3.07
CA LEU A 13 7.05 6.93 3.94
C LEU A 13 8.37 6.62 3.24
N ILE A 14 8.47 5.45 2.58
CA ILE A 14 9.66 5.07 1.83
C ILE A 14 9.89 6.04 0.66
N ALA A 15 8.83 6.45 -0.05
CA ALA A 15 8.94 7.42 -1.13
C ALA A 15 9.46 8.79 -0.64
N ILE A 16 9.03 9.27 0.54
CA ILE A 16 9.53 10.52 1.14
C ILE A 16 11.02 10.42 1.45
N ILE A 17 11.47 9.30 2.04
CA ILE A 17 12.89 9.06 2.33
C ILE A 17 13.71 9.07 1.03
N LEU A 18 13.21 8.39 -0.01
CA LEU A 18 13.89 8.28 -1.30
C LEU A 18 13.83 9.56 -2.14
N ASN A 19 12.88 10.46 -1.85
CA ASN A 19 12.76 11.75 -2.52
C ASN A 19 13.87 12.74 -2.12
N GLN A 20 14.64 12.44 -1.08
CA GLN A 20 15.75 13.26 -0.66
C GLN A 20 16.90 13.25 -1.70
N LYS A 21 17.79 14.25 -1.63
CA LYS A 21 18.98 14.37 -2.51
C LYS A 21 20.03 13.31 -2.16
N ILE A 22 19.75 12.03 -2.45
CA ILE A 22 20.66 10.91 -2.21
C ILE A 22 21.65 10.80 -3.39
N LYS A 23 22.95 10.67 -3.10
CA LYS A 23 24.02 10.56 -4.12
C LYS A 23 23.91 9.29 -4.99
N LEU A 24 23.26 8.25 -4.51
CA LEU A 24 23.13 6.92 -5.14
C LEU A 24 21.68 6.56 -5.54
N ARG A 25 20.87 7.55 -5.91
CA ARG A 25 19.43 7.35 -6.24
C ARG A 25 19.16 6.18 -7.19
N GLY A 26 19.97 5.98 -8.24
CA GLY A 26 19.79 4.88 -9.19
C GLY A 26 19.97 3.49 -8.56
N PHE A 27 20.96 3.33 -7.66
CA PHE A 27 21.22 2.06 -6.98
C PHE A 27 20.09 1.70 -6.01
N PHE A 28 19.62 2.65 -5.20
CA PHE A 28 18.46 2.44 -4.33
C PHE A 28 17.20 2.10 -5.13
N ARG A 29 17.02 2.72 -6.32
CA ARG A 29 15.94 2.38 -7.25
C ARG A 29 15.95 0.93 -7.67
N SER A 30 17.10 0.40 -8.04
CA SER A 30 17.23 -1.01 -8.44
C SER A 30 16.92 -1.96 -7.28
N ILE A 31 17.39 -1.67 -6.06
CA ILE A 31 17.18 -2.56 -4.90
C ILE A 31 15.71 -2.69 -4.54
N TYR A 32 14.95 -1.59 -4.47
CA TYR A 32 13.53 -1.69 -4.09
C TYR A 32 12.64 -2.21 -5.24
N PHE A 33 13.08 -2.09 -6.50
CA PHE A 33 12.36 -2.65 -7.65
C PHE A 33 12.60 -4.14 -7.82
N LEU A 34 13.76 -4.64 -7.41
CA LEU A 34 14.13 -6.04 -7.55
C LEU A 34 13.06 -6.98 -6.95
N PRO A 35 12.55 -6.73 -5.73
CA PRO A 35 11.40 -7.45 -5.20
C PRO A 35 10.24 -7.48 -6.20
N VAL A 36 9.74 -6.34 -6.68
CA VAL A 36 8.58 -6.24 -7.58
C VAL A 36 8.76 -7.06 -8.87
N ILE A 37 9.97 -7.09 -9.43
CA ILE A 37 10.27 -7.80 -10.67
C ILE A 37 10.27 -9.33 -10.47
N ILE A 38 10.73 -9.80 -9.31
CA ILE A 38 10.83 -11.23 -9.00
C ILE A 38 9.49 -11.80 -8.50
N VAL A 39 8.47 -10.95 -8.26
CA VAL A 39 7.15 -11.39 -7.78
C VAL A 39 6.51 -12.37 -8.77
N SER A 40 6.36 -13.61 -8.33
CA SER A 40 5.40 -14.56 -8.88
C SER A 40 4.61 -15.21 -7.75
N GLY A 41 3.37 -15.58 -8.03
CA GLY A 41 2.50 -16.30 -7.10
C GLY A 41 3.16 -17.52 -6.42
N PRO A 42 3.86 -18.38 -7.20
CA PRO A 42 4.60 -19.51 -6.64
C PRO A 42 5.72 -19.10 -5.69
N VAL A 43 6.52 -18.08 -6.02
CA VAL A 43 7.63 -17.63 -5.15
C VAL A 43 7.11 -17.06 -3.84
N ILE A 44 5.99 -16.31 -3.85
CA ILE A 44 5.34 -15.88 -2.60
C ILE A 44 4.85 -17.08 -1.78
N ASN A 45 4.21 -18.06 -2.42
CA ASN A 45 3.73 -19.24 -1.71
C ASN A 45 4.86 -20.07 -1.11
N GLU A 46 5.99 -20.19 -1.79
CA GLU A 46 7.19 -20.87 -1.26
C GLU A 46 7.79 -20.10 -0.09
N LEU A 47 7.93 -18.78 -0.20
CA LEU A 47 8.44 -17.95 0.90
C LEU A 47 7.52 -17.98 2.13
N LEU A 48 6.20 -18.02 1.93
CA LEU A 48 5.23 -18.18 3.01
C LEU A 48 5.29 -19.57 3.64
N GLN A 49 5.49 -20.63 2.85
CA GLN A 49 5.62 -22.01 3.34
C GLN A 49 6.93 -22.24 4.10
N GLN A 50 7.98 -21.48 3.77
CA GLN A 50 9.30 -21.57 4.42
C GLN A 50 9.44 -20.62 5.62
N ASP A 51 8.35 -20.00 6.09
CA ASP A 51 8.34 -18.95 7.13
C ASP A 51 9.30 -17.76 6.85
N ALA A 52 9.77 -17.63 5.61
CA ALA A 52 10.64 -16.55 5.13
C ALA A 52 9.85 -15.26 4.83
N GLY A 53 8.52 -15.28 4.98
CA GLY A 53 7.67 -14.08 4.98
C GLY A 53 7.79 -13.24 6.26
N THR A 54 8.35 -13.84 7.31
CA THR A 54 8.70 -13.20 8.58
C THR A 54 10.20 -12.97 8.68
N ILE A 55 10.63 -11.89 9.36
CA ILE A 55 12.05 -11.74 9.70
C ILE A 55 12.28 -12.61 10.95
N PRO A 56 13.16 -13.65 10.91
CA PRO A 56 13.42 -14.53 12.07
C PRO A 56 13.83 -13.76 13.32
N ILE A 57 14.57 -12.66 13.13
CA ILE A 57 14.95 -11.68 14.16
C ILE A 57 13.76 -11.13 14.95
N ILE A 58 12.56 -10.98 14.35
CA ILE A 58 11.38 -10.47 15.06
C ILE A 58 10.79 -11.54 15.99
N GLN A 59 10.92 -12.82 15.63
CA GLN A 59 10.49 -13.95 16.46
C GLN A 59 11.53 -14.27 17.55
N GLU A 60 12.83 -14.10 17.26
CA GLU A 60 13.91 -14.39 18.21
C GLU A 60 14.20 -13.28 19.23
N LEU A 61 13.97 -11.98 18.92
CA LEU A 61 14.37 -10.89 19.84
C LEU A 61 13.39 -10.56 20.98
N ALA A 62 12.43 -11.43 21.32
CA ALA A 62 11.40 -11.14 22.35
C ALA A 62 10.63 -9.82 22.10
N VAL A 63 10.65 -9.29 20.87
CA VAL A 63 9.95 -8.05 20.49
C VAL A 63 8.44 -8.26 20.59
N ILE A 64 7.98 -9.46 20.24
CA ILE A 64 6.57 -9.86 20.35
C ILE A 64 6.16 -9.91 21.83
N GLU A 65 6.94 -10.58 22.69
CA GLU A 65 6.68 -10.65 24.13
C GLU A 65 6.74 -9.26 24.82
N THR A 66 7.65 -8.40 24.37
CA THR A 66 7.77 -7.01 24.87
C THR A 66 6.58 -6.16 24.44
N ILE A 67 6.07 -6.35 23.22
CA ILE A 67 4.89 -5.63 22.71
C ILE A 67 3.61 -6.13 23.40
N GLU A 68 3.47 -7.44 23.58
CA GLU A 68 2.31 -8.05 24.29
C GLU A 68 2.28 -7.68 25.78
N SER A 69 3.44 -7.49 26.42
CA SER A 69 3.51 -7.09 27.83
C SER A 69 3.33 -5.58 28.05
N LEU A 70 3.64 -4.74 27.06
CA LEU A 70 3.55 -3.27 27.18
C LEU A 70 2.25 -2.69 26.61
N LEU A 71 1.55 -3.39 25.71
CA LEU A 71 0.38 -2.88 25.01
C LEU A 71 -0.84 -3.79 25.17
N PRO A 72 -2.05 -3.21 25.31
CA PRO A 72 -3.28 -3.99 25.25
C PRO A 72 -3.39 -4.76 23.92
N ALA A 73 -3.95 -5.97 23.96
CA ALA A 73 -4.08 -6.86 22.79
C ALA A 73 -4.62 -6.16 21.52
N PHE A 74 -5.59 -5.25 21.69
CA PHE A 74 -6.15 -4.46 20.58
C PHE A 74 -5.11 -3.59 19.81
N LEU A 75 -4.05 -3.14 20.48
CA LEU A 75 -2.93 -2.39 19.90
C LEU A 75 -1.75 -3.30 19.52
N ALA A 76 -1.53 -4.39 20.27
CA ALA A 76 -0.47 -5.34 20.01
C ALA A 76 -0.73 -6.14 18.72
N ASP A 77 -1.94 -6.67 18.53
CA ASP A 77 -2.27 -7.56 17.40
C ASP A 77 -2.04 -6.92 16.02
N PRO A 78 -2.44 -5.66 15.76
CA PRO A 78 -2.17 -5.00 14.48
C PRO A 78 -0.67 -4.76 14.26
N ILE A 79 0.07 -4.42 15.32
CA ILE A 79 1.51 -4.12 15.25
C ILE A 79 2.29 -5.40 14.94
N ILE A 80 2.02 -6.48 15.68
CA ILE A 80 2.61 -7.80 15.44
C ILE A 80 2.22 -8.31 14.04
N GLY A 81 0.98 -8.07 13.62
CA GLY A 81 0.51 -8.38 12.27
C GLY A 81 1.24 -7.63 11.15
N ILE A 82 1.67 -6.38 11.38
CA ILE A 82 2.48 -5.60 10.44
C ILE A 82 3.91 -6.14 10.38
N PHE A 83 4.54 -6.32 11.54
CA PHE A 83 5.92 -6.79 11.64
C PHE A 83 6.10 -8.21 11.11
N SER A 84 5.14 -9.10 11.40
CA SER A 84 5.15 -10.46 10.86
C SER A 84 4.98 -10.52 9.35
N LYS A 85 4.39 -9.49 8.73
CA LYS A 85 4.14 -9.43 7.29
C LYS A 85 4.94 -8.32 6.61
N ILE A 86 5.98 -7.80 7.25
CA ILE A 86 6.68 -6.60 6.76
C ILE A 86 7.36 -6.85 5.42
N ILE A 87 7.94 -8.04 5.22
CA ILE A 87 8.55 -8.44 3.95
C ILE A 87 7.49 -8.41 2.85
N ILE A 88 6.33 -9.01 3.11
CA ILE A 88 5.20 -9.05 2.19
C ILE A 88 4.71 -7.63 1.89
N VAL A 89 4.49 -6.80 2.91
CA VAL A 89 4.06 -5.41 2.74
C VAL A 89 5.05 -4.63 1.88
N LEU A 90 6.35 -4.72 2.17
CA LEU A 90 7.40 -4.10 1.37
C LEU A 90 7.34 -4.60 -0.07
N TRP A 91 7.10 -5.89 -0.27
CA TRP A 91 7.02 -6.50 -1.58
C TRP A 91 5.88 -5.93 -2.43
N PHE A 92 4.70 -5.82 -1.83
CA PHE A 92 3.50 -5.26 -2.45
C PHE A 92 3.49 -3.73 -2.53
N SER A 93 4.48 -3.05 -1.93
CA SER A 93 4.58 -1.58 -1.89
C SER A 93 5.39 -0.97 -3.02
N GLY A 94 6.15 -1.77 -3.79
CA GLY A 94 7.16 -1.21 -4.70
C GLY A 94 6.60 -0.34 -5.83
N VAL A 95 5.48 -0.71 -6.45
CA VAL A 95 4.87 0.14 -7.50
C VAL A 95 4.29 1.41 -6.88
N GLN A 96 3.70 1.30 -5.69
CA GLN A 96 3.11 2.41 -4.94
C GLN A 96 4.19 3.40 -4.52
N ILE A 97 5.39 2.93 -4.11
CA ILE A 97 6.55 3.79 -3.84
C ILE A 97 6.88 4.63 -5.07
N VAL A 98 6.87 4.04 -6.26
CA VAL A 98 7.18 4.74 -7.52
C VAL A 98 6.11 5.77 -7.85
N LEU A 99 4.84 5.43 -7.67
CA LEU A 99 3.73 6.37 -7.84
C LEU A 99 3.88 7.57 -6.89
N PHE A 100 4.13 7.32 -5.61
CA PHE A 100 4.35 8.37 -4.61
C PHE A 100 5.59 9.20 -4.89
N LEU A 101 6.70 8.57 -5.30
CA LEU A 101 7.92 9.26 -5.66
C LEU A 101 7.69 10.19 -6.87
N ALA A 102 7.00 9.71 -7.90
CA ALA A 102 6.62 10.53 -9.05
C ALA A 102 5.69 11.69 -8.66
N GLY A 103 4.82 11.48 -7.68
CA GLY A 103 3.99 12.52 -7.09
C GLY A 103 4.79 13.60 -6.36
N LEU A 104 5.70 13.16 -5.48
CA LEU A 104 6.57 14.03 -4.69
C LEU A 104 7.50 14.87 -5.57
N GLN A 105 8.02 14.29 -6.65
CA GLN A 105 8.90 14.97 -7.60
C GLN A 105 8.20 16.05 -8.43
N LYS A 106 6.87 16.07 -8.47
CA LYS A 106 6.08 17.11 -9.13
C LYS A 106 5.84 18.33 -8.25
N ILE A 107 6.07 18.23 -6.94
CA ILE A 107 5.90 19.36 -6.02
C ILE A 107 7.13 20.25 -6.16
N ASP A 108 6.91 21.53 -6.47
CA ASP A 108 8.00 22.50 -6.63
C ASP A 108 8.77 22.68 -5.30
N GLN A 109 10.10 22.75 -5.40
CA GLN A 109 10.96 23.00 -4.25
C GLN A 109 10.72 24.42 -3.68
N GLU A 110 10.35 25.38 -4.53
CA GLU A 110 10.06 26.76 -4.12
C GLU A 110 8.94 26.84 -3.08
N ILE A 111 7.93 25.96 -3.15
CA ILE A 111 6.82 25.90 -2.18
C ILE A 111 7.34 25.54 -0.78
N TYR A 112 8.30 24.61 -0.70
CA TYR A 112 8.89 24.21 0.56
C TYR A 112 9.85 25.26 1.12
N GLU A 113 10.55 26.00 0.26
CA GLU A 113 11.44 27.09 0.66
C GLU A 113 10.62 28.28 1.18
N ALA A 114 9.54 28.65 0.51
CA ALA A 114 8.60 29.67 0.98
C ALA A 114 8.01 29.30 2.35
N ALA A 115 7.56 28.04 2.51
CA ALA A 115 7.04 27.56 3.80
C ALA A 115 8.10 27.63 4.92
N GLN A 116 9.37 27.35 4.62
CA GLN A 116 10.46 27.47 5.58
C GLN A 116 10.75 28.93 5.96
N ILE A 117 10.65 29.86 5.01
CA ILE A 117 10.77 31.31 5.27
C ILE A 117 9.64 31.78 6.20
N ASP A 118 8.43 31.24 6.03
CA ASP A 118 7.27 31.50 6.88
C ASP A 118 7.33 30.77 8.25
N GLY A 119 8.41 30.04 8.53
CA GLY A 119 8.64 29.36 9.80
C GLY A 119 7.90 28.03 9.97
N ALA A 120 7.37 27.44 8.88
CA ALA A 120 6.69 26.16 8.95
C ALA A 120 7.66 25.01 9.26
N SER A 121 7.32 24.20 10.25
CA SER A 121 8.06 22.97 10.57
C SER A 121 7.90 21.91 9.47
N PRO A 122 8.81 20.91 9.37
CA PRO A 122 8.66 19.79 8.44
C PRO A 122 7.35 19.01 8.64
N TRP A 123 6.87 18.94 9.89
CA TRP A 123 5.60 18.28 10.21
C TRP A 123 4.41 19.06 9.66
N GLU A 124 4.39 20.38 9.83
CA GLU A 124 3.34 21.23 9.25
C GLU A 124 3.38 21.21 7.73
N SER A 125 4.58 21.24 7.15
CA SER A 125 4.78 21.13 5.70
C SER A 125 4.22 19.81 5.16
N PHE A 126 4.43 18.70 5.87
CA PHE A 126 3.86 17.41 5.47
C PHE A 126 2.32 17.45 5.41
N TRP A 127 1.66 17.93 6.47
CA TRP A 127 0.19 17.92 6.54
C TRP A 127 -0.47 18.99 5.66
N LYS A 128 0.15 20.16 5.48
CA LYS A 128 -0.44 21.29 4.74
C LYS A 128 -0.04 21.34 3.27
N ILE A 129 1.14 20.82 2.91
CA ILE A 129 1.67 20.90 1.54
C ILE A 129 1.74 19.51 0.92
N THR A 130 2.51 18.60 1.52
CA THR A 130 2.81 17.29 0.91
C THR A 130 1.57 16.40 0.78
N LEU A 131 0.86 16.15 1.87
CA LEU A 131 -0.28 15.23 1.90
C LEU A 131 -1.44 15.71 1.00
N PRO A 132 -1.86 16.99 1.01
CA PRO A 132 -2.88 17.49 0.11
C PRO A 132 -2.45 17.41 -1.36
N SER A 133 -1.18 17.71 -1.67
CA SER A 133 -0.63 17.63 -3.03
C SER A 133 -0.61 16.19 -3.56
N LEU A 134 -0.38 15.21 -2.69
CA LEU A 134 -0.35 13.80 -3.05
C LEU A 134 -1.73 13.15 -3.17
N LYS A 135 -2.83 13.84 -2.85
CA LYS A 135 -4.18 13.25 -2.84
C LYS A 135 -4.55 12.49 -4.11
N ASN A 136 -4.24 13.04 -5.28
CA ASN A 136 -4.51 12.36 -6.55
C ASN A 136 -3.69 11.08 -6.71
N ILE A 137 -2.45 11.10 -6.24
CA ILE A 137 -1.56 9.94 -6.25
C ILE A 137 -2.01 8.89 -5.23
N ILE A 138 -2.50 9.32 -4.05
CA ILE A 138 -3.12 8.43 -3.06
C ILE A 138 -4.31 7.70 -3.68
N LEU A 139 -5.17 8.40 -4.43
CA LEU A 139 -6.31 7.78 -5.12
C LEU A 139 -5.84 6.74 -6.14
N VAL A 140 -4.92 7.10 -7.03
CA VAL A 140 -4.39 6.18 -8.06
C VAL A 140 -3.73 4.96 -7.41
N SER A 141 -2.90 5.18 -6.38
CA SER A 141 -2.23 4.12 -5.62
C SER A 141 -3.23 3.21 -4.90
N SER A 142 -4.31 3.78 -4.35
CA SER A 142 -5.37 3.02 -3.69
C SER A 142 -6.09 2.10 -4.68
N VAL A 143 -6.52 2.64 -5.82
CA VAL A 143 -7.18 1.88 -6.89
C VAL A 143 -6.27 0.76 -7.38
N TYR A 144 -5.01 1.09 -7.66
CA TYR A 144 -4.02 0.12 -8.11
C TYR A 144 -3.81 -1.00 -7.09
N THR A 145 -3.69 -0.67 -5.80
CA THR A 145 -3.51 -1.65 -4.72
C THR A 145 -4.73 -2.55 -4.58
N ILE A 146 -5.96 -2.01 -4.69
CA ILE A 146 -7.18 -2.82 -4.65
C ILE A 146 -7.20 -3.82 -5.78
N VAL A 147 -6.96 -3.36 -7.01
CA VAL A 147 -6.94 -4.24 -8.19
C VAL A 147 -5.85 -5.30 -8.03
N MET A 148 -4.63 -4.90 -7.66
CA MET A 148 -3.51 -5.82 -7.47
C MET A 148 -3.86 -6.92 -6.46
N LEU A 149 -4.35 -6.56 -5.27
CA LEU A 149 -4.73 -7.55 -4.24
C LEU A 149 -5.92 -8.41 -4.67
N ALA A 150 -6.86 -7.83 -5.42
CA ALA A 150 -8.02 -8.53 -5.91
C ALA A 150 -7.68 -9.56 -6.99
N THR A 151 -6.70 -9.28 -7.85
CA THR A 151 -6.25 -10.14 -8.95
C THR A 151 -5.09 -11.05 -8.57
N PHE A 152 -4.55 -10.93 -7.37
CA PHE A 152 -3.36 -11.67 -6.97
C PHE A 152 -3.62 -13.17 -6.90
N SER A 153 -2.71 -14.00 -7.40
CA SER A 153 -2.92 -15.44 -7.54
C SER A 153 -3.09 -16.18 -6.20
N THR A 154 -2.56 -15.63 -5.10
CA THR A 154 -2.70 -16.21 -3.75
C THR A 154 -3.94 -15.72 -3.01
N ASN A 155 -4.76 -14.87 -3.65
CA ASN A 155 -6.03 -14.45 -3.11
C ASN A 155 -6.96 -15.65 -2.91
N SER A 156 -7.48 -15.82 -1.69
CA SER A 156 -8.31 -16.97 -1.32
C SER A 156 -9.55 -17.14 -2.19
N ILE A 157 -10.16 -16.03 -2.65
CA ILE A 157 -11.35 -16.06 -3.50
C ILE A 157 -10.97 -16.53 -4.91
N ILE A 158 -9.88 -16.02 -5.48
CA ILE A 158 -9.38 -16.49 -6.78
C ILE A 158 -9.01 -17.97 -6.72
N LYS A 159 -8.29 -18.39 -5.66
CA LYS A 159 -7.93 -19.79 -5.46
C LYS A 159 -9.18 -20.67 -5.37
N HIS A 160 -10.21 -20.23 -4.65
CA HIS A 160 -11.47 -20.95 -4.57
C HIS A 160 -12.17 -21.08 -5.93
N ILE A 161 -12.24 -19.98 -6.71
CA ILE A 161 -12.81 -19.98 -8.07
C ILE A 161 -12.05 -20.97 -8.96
N GLN A 162 -10.71 -20.99 -8.89
CA GLN A 162 -9.86 -21.91 -9.64
C GLN A 162 -10.05 -23.36 -9.21
N THR A 163 -10.12 -23.65 -7.90
CA THR A 163 -10.36 -25.02 -7.42
C THR A 163 -11.70 -25.56 -7.89
N VAL A 164 -12.75 -24.75 -7.81
CA VAL A 164 -14.09 -25.15 -8.24
C VAL A 164 -14.19 -25.31 -9.76
N MET A 165 -13.34 -24.61 -10.52
CA MET A 165 -13.33 -24.67 -11.98
C MET A 165 -12.96 -26.06 -12.49
N PHE A 166 -12.06 -26.74 -11.78
CA PHE A 166 -11.58 -28.08 -12.09
C PHE A 166 -12.33 -29.18 -11.32
N ASP A 167 -13.32 -28.82 -10.51
CA ASP A 167 -14.16 -29.78 -9.78
C ASP A 167 -15.24 -30.32 -10.72
N THR A 168 -15.24 -31.65 -10.91
CA THR A 168 -16.18 -32.38 -11.78
C THR A 168 -17.64 -32.18 -11.39
N SER A 169 -17.93 -31.80 -10.14
CA SER A 169 -19.29 -31.61 -9.63
C SER A 169 -19.94 -30.27 -10.01
N LYS A 170 -19.15 -29.21 -10.19
CA LYS A 170 -19.63 -27.84 -10.42
C LYS A 170 -19.23 -27.30 -11.80
N GLY A 171 -18.00 -27.61 -12.22
CA GLY A 171 -17.46 -27.24 -13.52
C GLY A 171 -17.35 -25.72 -13.78
N TYR A 172 -17.00 -25.40 -15.03
CA TYR A 172 -16.70 -24.03 -15.47
C TYR A 172 -17.86 -23.03 -15.31
N GLY A 173 -19.11 -23.48 -15.46
CA GLY A 173 -20.28 -22.60 -15.38
C GLY A 173 -20.46 -21.96 -14.01
N TYR A 174 -20.29 -22.74 -12.94
CA TYR A 174 -20.39 -22.24 -11.58
C TYR A 174 -19.21 -21.30 -11.23
N SER A 175 -17.99 -21.65 -11.65
CA SER A 175 -16.83 -20.78 -11.46
C SER A 175 -16.94 -19.45 -12.20
N ALA A 176 -17.52 -19.43 -13.40
CA ALA A 176 -17.80 -18.19 -14.12
C ALA A 176 -18.79 -17.30 -13.37
N ALA A 177 -19.86 -17.88 -12.80
CA ALA A 177 -20.81 -17.13 -11.98
C ALA A 177 -20.14 -16.53 -10.72
N LEU A 178 -19.31 -17.31 -10.02
CA LEU A 178 -18.54 -16.80 -8.88
C LEU A 178 -17.58 -15.67 -9.28
N ALA A 179 -16.93 -15.77 -10.45
CA ALA A 179 -16.04 -14.71 -10.94
C ALA A 179 -16.80 -13.40 -11.20
N TRP A 180 -18.01 -13.46 -11.77
CA TRP A 180 -18.86 -12.28 -11.96
C TRP A 180 -19.30 -11.65 -10.63
N VAL A 181 -19.69 -12.46 -9.65
CA VAL A 181 -20.03 -11.98 -8.30
C VAL A 181 -18.82 -11.29 -7.67
N TYR A 182 -17.63 -11.91 -7.77
CA TYR A 182 -16.41 -11.33 -7.24
C TYR A 182 -16.05 -10.01 -7.94
N PHE A 183 -16.19 -9.94 -9.27
CA PHE A 183 -16.00 -8.71 -10.02
C PHE A 183 -16.90 -7.57 -9.53
N ILE A 184 -18.20 -7.82 -9.32
CA ILE A 184 -19.14 -6.82 -8.81
C ILE A 184 -18.72 -6.33 -7.41
N ILE A 185 -18.31 -7.25 -6.53
CA ILE A 185 -17.83 -6.89 -5.18
C ILE A 185 -16.59 -5.98 -5.26
N VAL A 186 -15.61 -6.34 -6.10
CA VAL A 186 -14.40 -5.53 -6.29
C VAL A 186 -14.74 -4.17 -6.89
N ALA A 187 -15.63 -4.12 -7.88
CA ALA A 187 -16.10 -2.87 -8.49
C ALA A 187 -16.81 -1.96 -7.48
N LEU A 188 -17.62 -2.52 -6.57
CA LEU A 188 -18.26 -1.77 -5.48
C LEU A 188 -17.22 -1.21 -4.51
N ILE A 189 -16.23 -2.01 -4.09
CA ILE A 189 -15.16 -1.57 -3.19
C ILE A 189 -14.33 -0.44 -3.84
N LEU A 190 -14.03 -0.56 -5.14
CA LEU A 190 -13.36 0.48 -5.91
C LEU A 190 -14.20 1.76 -5.96
N GLY A 191 -15.49 1.64 -6.27
CA GLY A 191 -16.42 2.76 -6.31
C GLY A 191 -16.51 3.51 -4.97
N ILE A 192 -16.63 2.77 -3.86
CA ILE A 192 -16.64 3.34 -2.50
C ILE A 192 -15.30 4.04 -2.20
N THR A 193 -14.18 3.41 -2.52
CA THR A 193 -12.84 3.99 -2.26
C THR A 193 -12.64 5.29 -3.04
N VAL A 194 -13.00 5.30 -4.32
CA VAL A 194 -12.95 6.51 -5.15
C VAL A 194 -13.88 7.57 -4.59
N MET A 195 -15.11 7.21 -4.19
CA MET A 195 -16.05 8.15 -3.60
C MET A 195 -15.50 8.77 -2.30
N LEU A 196 -14.95 7.98 -1.38
CA LEU A 196 -14.40 8.47 -0.12
C LEU A 196 -13.23 9.44 -0.33
N ILE A 197 -12.30 9.12 -1.23
CA ILE A 197 -11.10 9.94 -1.47
C ILE A 197 -11.43 11.15 -2.36
N ALA A 198 -12.31 10.99 -3.35
CA ALA A 198 -12.71 12.07 -4.24
C ALA A 198 -13.71 13.03 -3.59
N TYR A 199 -14.57 12.60 -2.66
CA TYR A 199 -15.55 13.48 -2.01
C TYR A 199 -14.91 14.51 -1.07
N GLN A 200 -13.68 14.26 -0.59
CA GLN A 200 -12.86 15.28 0.07
C GLN A 200 -12.50 16.47 -0.86
N LYS A 201 -12.92 16.46 -2.13
CA LYS A 201 -12.67 17.48 -3.16
C LYS A 201 -13.82 18.50 -3.19
N LYS A 202 -14.16 19.12 -2.07
CA LYS A 202 -14.94 20.35 -2.09
C LYS A 202 -13.96 21.52 -1.97
N PRO A 203 -13.59 22.19 -3.08
CA PRO A 203 -12.82 23.41 -2.99
C PRO A 203 -13.68 24.45 -2.29
N GLU A 204 -13.11 25.04 -1.26
CA GLU A 204 -13.46 26.35 -0.75
C GLU A 204 -13.54 27.28 -1.97
N LYS A 205 -14.75 27.75 -2.29
CA LYS A 205 -14.92 28.86 -3.21
C LYS A 205 -14.44 30.10 -2.45
N GLU A 206 -13.13 30.33 -2.39
CA GLU A 206 -12.65 31.66 -2.08
C GLU A 206 -12.97 32.55 -3.28
N GLY A 207 -14.03 33.33 -3.10
CA GLY A 207 -14.37 34.41 -3.98
C GLY A 207 -13.20 35.36 -4.04
N VAL A 208 -12.47 35.33 -5.16
CA VAL A 208 -11.71 36.46 -5.65
C VAL A 208 -12.73 37.56 -5.96
N ARG A 209 -13.14 38.32 -4.94
CA ARG A 209 -13.67 39.66 -5.14
C ARG A 209 -12.46 40.57 -5.29
N ARG A 210 -12.38 41.10 -6.50
CA ARG A 210 -11.57 42.23 -6.94
C ARG A 210 -11.66 43.41 -5.99
#